data_AF-A0A7J7J3I7-F1
#
_entry.id   AF-A0A7J7J3I7-F1
#
_cell.length_a   1.000
_cell.length_b   1.000
_cell.length_c   1.000
_cell.angle_alpha   90.00
_cell.angle_beta   90.00
_cell.angle_gamma   90.00
#
_symmetry.space_group_name_H-M   'P 1'
#
loop_
_entity.id
_entity.type
_entity.pdbx_description
1 polymer ?
#
loop_
_entity_poly.entity_id
_entity_poly.type
_entity_poly.pdbx_seq_one_letter_code
_entity_poly.pdbx_strand_id
1 'polypeptide(L)'
;MDDFRWALFDGTITSNDLNAQWWKRRCTYQGISPPVKRSENDFDAGGKYHIPANVPYVRYFVSFVLQFQFHKALCTAAGHTGPLHTCDIYRSKEAGKKLGDMLKLGSSEEWDIALEAITGTKNMSAEPLIEYFQPLR
;
A
#
# COMPACT_ATOMS: atom_id res chain seq x y z
N MET A 1 11.23 0.30 -1.46
CA MET A 1 11.71 -0.98 -2.03
C MET A 1 11.57 -0.97 -3.54
N ASP A 2 10.37 -0.79 -4.09
CA ASP A 2 10.25 -0.59 -5.54
C ASP A 2 10.93 0.71 -5.99
N ASP A 3 10.91 1.78 -5.19
CA ASP A 3 11.76 2.98 -5.43
C ASP A 3 13.27 2.67 -5.58
N PHE A 4 13.79 1.67 -4.86
CA PHE A 4 15.17 1.19 -5.04
C PHE A 4 15.32 0.39 -6.34
N ARG A 5 14.37 -0.50 -6.64
CA ARG A 5 14.40 -1.33 -7.85
C ARG A 5 14.22 -0.52 -9.13
N TRP A 6 13.34 0.47 -9.13
CA TRP A 6 13.13 1.35 -10.28
C TRP A 6 14.39 2.14 -10.59
N ALA A 7 15.02 2.74 -9.56
CA ALA A 7 16.29 3.42 -9.72
C ALA A 7 17.44 2.48 -10.13
N LEU A 8 17.37 1.19 -9.80
CA LEU A 8 18.30 0.19 -10.33
C LEU A 8 18.01 -0.14 -11.80
N PHE A 9 16.74 -0.30 -12.16
CA PHE A 9 16.33 -0.68 -13.52
C PHE A 9 16.48 0.46 -14.54
N ASP A 10 16.32 1.72 -14.12
CA ASP A 10 16.52 2.89 -14.97
C ASP A 10 17.99 3.34 -15.05
N GLY A 11 18.90 2.69 -14.30
CA GLY A 11 20.33 2.97 -14.29
C GLY A 11 20.78 4.11 -13.39
N THR A 12 19.87 4.74 -12.61
CA THR A 12 20.22 5.75 -11.61
C THR A 12 21.16 5.19 -10.53
N ILE A 13 20.98 3.92 -10.15
CA ILE A 13 21.86 3.16 -9.26
C ILE A 13 22.71 2.22 -10.11
N THR A 14 24.01 2.23 -9.85
CA THR A 14 24.97 1.32 -10.49
C THR A 14 25.23 0.11 -9.59
N SER A 15 25.94 -0.90 -10.12
CA SER A 15 26.36 -2.05 -9.32
C SER A 15 27.32 -1.67 -8.17
N ASN A 16 27.94 -0.50 -8.23
CA ASN A 16 28.97 -0.07 -7.28
C ASN A 16 28.40 0.66 -6.06
N ASP A 17 27.08 0.92 -6.02
CA ASP A 17 26.43 1.67 -4.94
C ASP A 17 25.11 1.04 -4.47
N LEU A 18 24.87 -0.24 -4.76
CA LEU A 18 23.64 -0.95 -4.42
C LEU A 18 23.31 -0.86 -2.93
N ASN A 19 24.25 -1.21 -2.07
CA ASN A 19 23.97 -1.33 -0.64
C ASN A 19 23.90 0.04 0.03
N ALA A 20 24.77 0.98 -0.34
CA ALA A 20 24.69 2.36 0.09
C ALA A 20 23.35 3.01 -0.29
N GLN A 21 22.87 2.81 -1.52
CA GLN A 21 21.59 3.35 -1.99
C GLN A 21 20.38 2.69 -1.32
N TRP A 22 20.48 1.41 -1.00
CA TRP A 22 19.49 0.71 -0.17
C TRP A 22 19.40 1.34 1.23
N TRP A 23 20.53 1.48 1.93
CA TRP A 23 20.55 2.06 3.27
C TRP A 23 20.18 3.53 3.29
N LYS A 24 20.58 4.33 2.28
CA LYS A 24 20.12 5.72 2.14
C LYS A 24 18.61 5.81 2.19
N ARG A 25 17.89 4.97 1.44
CA ARG A 25 16.42 4.92 1.44
C ARG A 25 15.84 4.43 2.76
N ARG A 26 16.45 3.41 3.39
CA ARG A 26 16.03 2.91 4.72
C ARG A 26 16.15 4.01 5.77
N CYS A 27 17.26 4.75 5.78
CA CYS A 27 17.45 5.91 6.66
C CYS A 27 16.41 6.99 6.37
N THR A 28 16.25 7.41 5.11
CA THR A 28 15.34 8.51 4.74
C THR A 28 13.88 8.21 5.03
N TYR A 29 13.37 7.05 4.59
CA TYR A 29 11.93 6.77 4.65
C TYR A 29 11.49 6.07 5.93
N GLN A 30 12.37 5.36 6.62
CA GLN A 30 12.03 4.59 7.82
C GLN A 30 12.73 5.09 9.08
N GLY A 31 13.72 6.00 8.98
CA GLY A 31 14.41 6.55 10.14
C GLY A 31 15.29 5.53 10.87
N ILE A 32 15.79 4.50 10.17
CA ILE A 32 16.59 3.42 10.76
C ILE A 32 17.97 3.32 10.09
N SER A 33 18.97 2.85 10.85
CA SER A 33 20.35 2.64 10.39
C SER A 33 20.76 1.17 10.56
N PRO A 34 21.79 0.71 9.83
CA PRO A 34 22.33 -0.62 10.08
C PRO A 34 23.04 -0.64 11.45
N PRO A 35 22.88 -1.71 12.25
CA PRO A 35 23.51 -1.81 13.57
C PRO A 35 25.03 -2.08 13.50
N VAL A 36 25.53 -2.46 12.32
CA VAL A 36 26.95 -2.70 12.04
C VAL A 36 27.34 -2.02 10.74
N LYS A 37 28.63 -1.76 10.55
CA LYS A 37 29.13 -1.19 9.29
C LYS A 37 28.81 -2.13 8.13
N ARG A 38 28.22 -1.59 7.07
CA ARG A 38 27.93 -2.29 5.82
C ARG A 38 28.83 -1.77 4.70
N SER A 39 29.02 -2.59 3.67
CA SER A 39 29.83 -2.28 2.49
C SER A 39 29.11 -2.71 1.21
N GLU A 40 29.71 -2.48 0.05
CA GLU A 40 29.19 -2.96 -1.24
C GLU A 40 29.50 -4.44 -1.50
N ASN A 41 30.28 -5.10 -0.62
CA ASN A 41 30.37 -6.57 -0.60
C ASN A 41 29.10 -7.21 -0.01
N ASP A 42 28.23 -6.41 0.60
CA ASP A 42 26.93 -6.84 1.11
C ASP A 42 25.83 -6.53 0.10
N PHE A 43 24.73 -7.29 0.16
CA PHE A 43 23.51 -7.00 -0.60
C PHE A 43 22.28 -7.13 0.28
N ASP A 44 22.06 -6.15 1.17
CA ASP A 44 21.02 -6.23 2.20
C ASP A 44 19.59 -6.21 1.62
N ALA A 45 19.41 -5.55 0.47
CA ALA A 45 18.15 -5.62 -0.27
C ALA A 45 17.80 -7.09 -0.61
N GLY A 46 18.78 -7.92 -0.96
CA GLY A 46 18.61 -9.34 -1.24
C GLY A 46 18.12 -10.17 -0.04
N GLY A 47 18.31 -9.68 1.18
CA GLY A 47 17.78 -10.29 2.40
C GLY A 47 16.25 -10.23 2.53
N LYS A 48 15.57 -9.45 1.68
CA LYS A 48 14.10 -9.39 1.63
C LYS A 48 13.57 -10.21 0.47
N TYR A 49 12.86 -11.29 0.75
CA TYR A 49 12.24 -12.24 -0.20
C TYR A 49 11.79 -11.67 -1.56
N HIS A 50 11.05 -10.55 -1.56
CA HIS A 50 10.50 -9.95 -2.78
C HIS A 50 11.55 -9.50 -3.80
N ILE A 51 12.77 -9.19 -3.35
CA ILE A 51 13.89 -8.80 -4.22
C ILE A 51 14.40 -10.01 -5.02
N PRO A 52 14.91 -11.10 -4.41
CA PRO A 52 15.38 -12.27 -5.16
C PRO A 52 14.25 -13.03 -5.86
N ALA A 53 13.03 -13.02 -5.33
CA ALA A 53 11.87 -13.65 -5.98
C ALA A 53 11.26 -12.79 -7.11
N ASN A 54 11.82 -11.61 -7.40
CA ASN A 54 11.35 -10.66 -8.41
C ASN A 54 9.85 -10.31 -8.30
N VAL A 55 9.34 -10.15 -7.07
CA VAL A 55 7.93 -9.81 -6.82
C VAL A 55 7.78 -8.29 -6.60
N PRO A 56 6.97 -7.56 -7.39
CA PRO A 56 6.69 -6.12 -7.18
C PRO A 56 6.18 -5.81 -5.77
N TYR A 57 6.70 -4.76 -5.13
CA TYR A 57 6.39 -4.41 -3.73
C TYR A 57 5.41 -3.23 -3.58
N VAL A 58 5.27 -2.37 -4.59
CA VAL A 58 4.38 -1.19 -4.58
C VAL A 58 2.93 -1.57 -4.30
N ARG A 59 2.54 -2.79 -4.67
CA ARG A 59 1.23 -3.38 -4.37
C ARG A 59 0.85 -3.29 -2.88
N TYR A 60 1.82 -3.41 -1.96
CA TYR A 60 1.56 -3.32 -0.52
C TYR A 60 1.29 -1.89 -0.07
N PHE A 61 2.03 -0.92 -0.62
CA PHE A 61 1.80 0.49 -0.32
C PHE A 61 0.41 0.92 -0.80
N VAL A 62 0.08 0.58 -2.05
CA VAL A 62 -1.24 0.86 -2.64
C VAL A 62 -2.35 0.16 -1.85
N SER A 63 -2.21 -1.14 -1.52
CA SER A 63 -3.23 -1.85 -0.74
C SER A 63 -3.45 -1.25 0.64
N PHE A 64 -2.40 -0.73 1.29
CA PHE A 64 -2.54 -0.11 2.60
C PHE A 64 -3.27 1.22 2.58
N VAL A 65 -3.29 1.94 1.46
CA VAL A 65 -4.17 3.11 1.28
C VAL A 65 -5.59 2.66 0.95
N LEU A 66 -5.74 1.80 -0.06
CA LEU A 66 -7.04 1.37 -0.57
C LEU A 66 -7.89 0.61 0.46
N GLN A 67 -7.28 -0.20 1.34
CA GLN A 67 -8.04 -0.96 2.33
C GLN A 67 -8.89 -0.05 3.23
N PHE A 68 -8.39 1.13 3.61
CA PHE A 68 -9.14 2.08 4.44
C PHE A 68 -10.17 2.85 3.63
N GLN A 69 -9.87 3.17 2.37
CA GLN A 69 -10.84 3.80 1.47
C GLN A 69 -12.03 2.89 1.20
N PHE A 70 -11.78 1.59 0.98
CA PHE A 70 -12.82 0.56 0.88
C PHE A 70 -13.56 0.41 2.21
N HIS A 71 -12.84 0.28 3.32
CA HIS A 71 -13.45 0.11 4.64
C HIS A 71 -14.41 1.26 4.94
N LYS A 72 -14.00 2.52 4.76
CA LYS A 72 -14.87 3.69 4.93
C LYS A 72 -16.11 3.62 4.05
N ALA A 73 -15.95 3.35 2.76
CA ALA A 73 -17.09 3.30 1.84
C ALA A 73 -18.09 2.18 2.19
N LEU A 74 -17.59 1.03 2.65
CA LEU A 74 -18.42 -0.09 3.08
C LEU A 74 -19.10 0.19 4.43
N CYS A 75 -18.42 0.85 5.37
CA CYS A 75 -19.00 1.30 6.63
C CYS A 75 -20.12 2.31 6.44
N THR A 76 -19.94 3.27 5.53
CA THR A 76 -21.01 4.19 5.13
C THR A 76 -22.20 3.42 4.54
N ALA A 77 -21.95 2.44 3.67
CA ALA A 77 -23.01 1.60 3.11
C ALA A 77 -23.72 0.73 4.15
N ALA A 78 -23.03 0.35 5.22
CA ALA A 78 -23.59 -0.37 6.37
C ALA A 78 -24.35 0.52 7.35
N GLY A 79 -24.40 1.84 7.13
CA GLY A 79 -25.08 2.79 8.01
C GLY A 79 -24.36 3.05 9.33
N HIS A 80 -23.04 2.79 9.39
CA HIS A 80 -22.23 3.08 10.57
C HIS A 80 -22.13 4.59 10.81
N THR A 81 -22.28 5.02 12.07
CA THR A 81 -22.25 6.45 12.48
C THR A 81 -21.18 6.77 13.52
N GLY A 82 -20.45 5.77 14.00
CA GLY A 82 -19.40 5.92 15.01
C GLY A 82 -18.01 6.14 14.42
N PRO A 83 -16.96 6.12 15.27
CA PRO A 83 -15.58 6.16 14.81
C PRO A 83 -15.29 5.05 13.80
N LEU A 84 -14.54 5.35 12.74
CA LEU A 84 -14.33 4.40 11.64
C LEU A 84 -13.72 3.07 12.10
N HIS A 85 -12.79 3.10 13.06
CA HIS A 85 -12.13 1.90 13.58
C HIS A 85 -13.04 0.95 14.39
N THR A 86 -14.26 1.36 14.76
CA THR A 86 -15.23 0.50 15.45
C THR A 86 -16.27 -0.09 14.50
N CYS A 87 -16.18 0.20 13.21
CA CYS A 87 -17.13 -0.30 12.23
C CYS A 87 -16.98 -1.81 12.02
N ASP A 88 -18.11 -2.51 11.96
CA ASP A 88 -18.20 -3.88 11.47
C ASP A 88 -19.27 -3.94 10.37
N ILE A 89 -18.91 -4.50 9.21
CA ILE A 89 -19.81 -4.64 8.06
C ILE A 89 -20.57 -5.98 8.06
N TYR A 90 -20.38 -6.80 9.09
CA TYR A 90 -21.07 -8.08 9.24
C TYR A 90 -22.58 -7.93 9.07
N ARG A 91 -23.18 -8.78 8.22
CA ARG A 91 -24.61 -8.80 7.85
C ARG A 91 -25.14 -7.58 7.09
N SER A 92 -24.30 -6.63 6.67
CA SER A 92 -24.75 -5.57 5.75
C SER A 92 -24.84 -6.09 4.31
N LYS A 93 -26.05 -6.19 3.77
CA LYS A 93 -26.29 -6.60 2.37
C LYS A 93 -25.86 -5.49 1.41
N GLU A 94 -25.99 -4.25 1.83
CA GLU A 94 -25.69 -3.03 1.11
C GLU A 94 -24.19 -2.90 0.89
N ALA A 95 -23.39 -3.08 1.96
CA ALA A 95 -21.94 -3.16 1.86
C ALA A 95 -21.51 -4.37 1.01
N GLY A 96 -22.11 -5.54 1.23
CA GLY A 96 -21.83 -6.75 0.45
C GLY A 96 -22.11 -6.58 -1.04
N LYS A 97 -23.22 -5.93 -1.41
CA LYS A 97 -23.57 -5.62 -2.81
C LYS A 97 -22.52 -4.70 -3.43
N LYS A 98 -22.15 -3.62 -2.73
CA LYS A 98 -21.16 -2.64 -3.21
C LYS A 98 -19.78 -3.28 -3.42
N LEU A 99 -19.32 -4.09 -2.48
CA LEU A 99 -18.08 -4.87 -2.60
C LEU A 99 -18.17 -5.88 -3.75
N GLY A 100 -19.26 -6.65 -3.82
CA GLY A 100 -19.45 -7.68 -4.83
C GLY A 100 -19.53 -7.13 -6.25
N ASP A 101 -20.16 -5.97 -6.44
CA ASP A 101 -20.25 -5.31 -7.76
C ASP A 101 -18.87 -4.85 -8.26
N MET A 102 -18.01 -4.34 -7.38
CA MET A 102 -16.62 -4.04 -7.73
C MET A 102 -15.83 -5.33 -8.01
N LEU A 103 -15.94 -6.37 -7.17
CA LEU A 103 -15.18 -7.61 -7.34
C LEU A 103 -15.51 -8.35 -8.64
N LYS A 104 -16.76 -8.27 -9.13
CA LYS A 104 -17.18 -8.87 -10.41
C LYS A 104 -16.44 -8.31 -11.62
N LEU A 105 -15.96 -7.07 -11.54
CA LEU A 105 -15.22 -6.43 -12.64
C LEU A 105 -13.87 -7.10 -12.86
N GLY A 106 -13.25 -7.68 -11.83
CA GLY A 106 -11.93 -8.29 -11.93
C GLY A 106 -10.92 -7.33 -12.57
N SER A 107 -10.38 -7.70 -13.73
CA SER A 107 -9.51 -6.88 -14.56
C SER A 107 -10.10 -6.57 -15.94
N SER A 108 -11.43 -6.60 -16.09
CA SER A 108 -12.11 -6.28 -17.36
C SER A 108 -12.28 -4.77 -17.59
N GLU A 109 -12.16 -3.98 -16.53
CA GLU A 109 -12.28 -2.52 -16.54
C GLU A 109 -11.00 -1.89 -15.96
N GLU A 110 -10.80 -0.60 -16.25
CA GLU A 110 -9.74 0.18 -15.63
C GLU A 110 -9.93 0.26 -14.11
N TRP A 111 -8.81 0.28 -13.37
CA TRP A 111 -8.82 0.18 -11.91
C TRP A 111 -9.55 1.35 -11.24
N ASP A 112 -9.58 2.52 -11.86
CA ASP A 112 -10.25 3.72 -11.36
C ASP A 112 -11.78 3.60 -11.47
N ILE A 113 -12.29 2.91 -12.49
CA ILE A 113 -13.70 2.52 -12.63
C ILE A 113 -14.08 1.54 -11.51
N ALA A 114 -13.24 0.53 -11.25
CA ALA A 114 -13.47 -0.40 -10.14
C ALA A 114 -13.42 0.31 -8.78
N LEU A 115 -12.50 1.27 -8.61
CA LEU A 115 -12.39 2.10 -7.41
C LEU A 115 -13.63 2.98 -7.22
N GLU A 116 -14.15 3.57 -8.30
CA GLU A 116 -15.37 4.38 -8.27
C GLU A 116 -16.59 3.55 -7.91
N ALA A 117 -16.71 2.33 -8.43
CA ALA A 117 -17.82 1.42 -8.10
C ALA A 117 -17.94 1.15 -6.59
N ILE A 118 -16.81 1.01 -5.89
CA ILE A 118 -16.80 0.76 -4.43
C ILE A 118 -16.69 2.03 -3.58
N THR A 119 -16.05 3.11 -4.04
CA THR A 119 -15.79 4.29 -3.19
C THR A 119 -16.56 5.54 -3.59
N GLY A 120 -17.12 5.57 -4.80
CA GLY A 120 -17.75 6.75 -5.39
C GLY A 120 -16.76 7.79 -5.92
N THR A 121 -15.46 7.47 -5.99
CA THR A 121 -14.42 8.35 -6.55
C THR A 121 -13.41 7.53 -7.35
N LYS A 122 -12.79 8.14 -8.36
CA LYS A 122 -11.73 7.56 -9.19
C LYS A 122 -10.33 7.71 -8.57
N ASN A 123 -10.21 8.49 -7.51
CA ASN A 123 -8.92 8.84 -6.93
C ASN A 123 -8.62 8.04 -5.67
N MET A 124 -7.35 7.64 -5.52
CA MET A 124 -6.84 7.14 -4.25
C MET A 124 -6.72 8.29 -3.24
N SER A 125 -7.16 8.06 -2.00
CA SER A 125 -7.05 9.02 -0.91
C SER A 125 -6.49 8.37 0.35
N ALA A 126 -5.56 9.07 1.02
CA ALA A 126 -5.04 8.68 2.33
C ALA A 126 -5.92 9.18 3.49
N GLU A 127 -6.92 10.01 3.23
CA GLU A 127 -7.80 10.56 4.27
C GLU A 127 -8.51 9.48 5.09
N PRO A 128 -9.05 8.39 4.50
CA PRO A 128 -9.70 7.33 5.27
C PRO A 128 -8.73 6.59 6.20
N LEU A 129 -7.47 6.43 5.80
CA LEU A 129 -6.42 5.86 6.66
C LEU A 129 -6.16 6.78 7.84
N ILE A 130 -6.04 8.08 7.58
CA ILE A 130 -5.82 9.10 8.62
C ILE A 130 -6.99 9.13 9.62
N GLU A 131 -8.22 9.10 9.12
CA GLU A 131 -9.45 9.07 9.92
C GLU A 131 -9.51 7.82 10.82
N TYR A 132 -9.21 6.64 10.26
CA TYR A 132 -9.21 5.38 11.02
C TYR A 132 -8.32 5.46 12.27
N PHE A 133 -7.11 6.02 12.12
CA PHE A 133 -6.12 6.14 13.19
C PHE A 133 -6.19 7.46 13.97
N GLN A 134 -7.15 8.34 13.68
CA GLN A 134 -7.29 9.63 14.36
C GLN A 134 -7.26 9.53 15.90
N PRO A 135 -7.88 8.52 16.55
CA PRO A 135 -7.87 8.42 18.01
C PRO A 135 -6.51 8.08 18.63
N LEU A 136 -5.52 7.66 17.84
CA LEU A 136 -4.16 7.38 18.31
C LEU A 136 -3.19 8.54 18.06
N ARG A 137 -3.67 9.66 17.49
CA ARG A 137 -2.88 10.86 17.24
C ARG A 137 -2.81 11.78 18.44
#